data_AF-J9RN36-F1
#
_entry.id   AF-J9RN36-F1
#
_cell.length_a   1.000
_cell.length_b   1.000
_cell.length_c   1.000
_cell.angle_alpha   90.00
_cell.angle_beta   90.00
_cell.angle_gamma   90.00
#
_symmetry.space_group_name_H-M   'P 1'
#
loop_
_entity.id
_entity.type
_entity.pdbx_description
1 polymer ?
#
loop_
_entity_poly.entity_id
_entity_poly.type
_entity_poly.pdbx_seq_one_letter_code
_entity_poly.pdbx_strand_id
1 'polypeptide(L)'
;MNPYILAILVLSLGLGTALTLTSSHWLLAWMGLEINTLAIIPLMAQYHHPRAVEATTKYFLTQATGAATLLFASTTNAWLTGQWEIQQMTHPVPTTMIIMALSLKIGLAPLHTWLPEVLQGLDLTTGLIMSTWQKLGPFALLLQMQSAHPTILIILGLTSTLVGGWGGLNQTQLRKILAYSSIAHLGWMILVLQFSPSLT
;
A
#
# COMPACT_ATOMS: atom_id res chain seq x y z
N MET A 1 -11.36 11.29 20.92
CA MET A 1 -11.82 9.88 20.87
C MET A 1 -11.55 9.23 22.22
N ASN A 2 -12.37 8.28 22.67
CA ASN A 2 -12.13 7.58 23.94
C ASN A 2 -10.78 6.83 23.86
N PRO A 3 -9.90 6.91 24.89
CA PRO A 3 -8.61 6.20 24.89
C PRO A 3 -8.75 4.69 24.62
N TYR A 4 -9.83 4.05 25.07
CA TYR A 4 -10.07 2.62 24.78
C TYR A 4 -10.31 2.35 23.29
N ILE A 5 -11.07 3.21 22.61
CA ILE A 5 -11.31 3.09 21.17
C ILE A 5 -10.00 3.31 20.41
N LEU A 6 -9.20 4.30 20.82
CA LEU A 6 -7.89 4.55 20.21
C LEU A 6 -6.97 3.35 20.37
N ALA A 7 -6.91 2.74 21.56
CA ALA A 7 -6.11 1.56 21.82
C ALA A 7 -6.53 0.38 20.92
N ILE A 8 -7.84 0.15 20.76
CA ILE A 8 -8.35 -0.92 19.90
C ILE A 8 -7.96 -0.69 18.43
N LEU A 9 -8.06 0.55 17.94
CA LEU A 9 -7.72 0.87 16.55
C LEU A 9 -6.21 0.77 16.28
N VAL A 10 -5.37 1.17 17.21
CA VAL A 10 -3.91 1.00 17.07
C VAL A 10 -3.51 -0.47 17.17
N LEU A 11 -4.16 -1.24 18.05
CA LEU A 11 -3.93 -2.68 18.15
C LEU A 11 -4.37 -3.40 16.86
N SER A 12 -5.51 -3.02 16.27
CA SER A 12 -5.97 -3.63 15.02
C SER A 12 -5.05 -3.31 13.84
N LEU A 13 -4.44 -2.11 13.79
CA LEU A 13 -3.35 -1.81 12.83
C LEU A 13 -2.13 -2.73 13.02
N GLY A 14 -1.75 -2.99 14.27
CA GLY A 14 -0.69 -3.95 14.58
C GLY A 14 -1.05 -5.37 14.15
N LEU A 15 -2.26 -5.82 14.46
CA LEU A 15 -2.76 -7.15 14.11
C LEU A 15 -2.87 -7.35 12.60
N GLY A 16 -3.40 -6.38 11.86
CA GLY A 16 -3.53 -6.47 10.41
C GLY A 16 -2.16 -6.61 9.75
N THR A 17 -1.20 -5.75 10.11
CA THR A 17 0.18 -5.89 9.61
C THR A 17 0.84 -7.21 10.01
N ALA A 18 0.72 -7.65 11.26
CA ALA A 18 1.28 -8.93 11.71
C ALA A 18 0.69 -10.14 10.95
N LEU A 19 -0.63 -10.14 10.70
CA LEU A 19 -1.29 -11.15 9.89
C LEU A 19 -0.73 -11.18 8.46
N THR A 20 -0.55 -10.02 7.82
CA THR A 20 0.03 -9.97 6.46
C THR A 20 1.47 -10.46 6.40
N LEU A 21 2.28 -10.18 7.42
CA LEU A 21 3.69 -10.55 7.44
C LEU A 21 3.88 -12.06 7.67
N THR A 22 2.99 -12.67 8.45
CA THR A 22 3.07 -14.09 8.82
C THR A 22 2.30 -15.01 7.88
N SER A 23 1.42 -14.47 7.04
CA SER A 23 0.60 -15.27 6.14
C SER A 23 1.40 -15.85 4.98
N SER A 24 1.19 -17.13 4.69
CA SER A 24 1.59 -17.79 3.43
C SER A 24 0.45 -17.91 2.41
N HIS A 25 -0.79 -17.66 2.84
CA HIS A 25 -2.01 -17.83 2.06
C HIS A 25 -2.61 -16.48 1.66
N TRP A 26 -2.93 -16.29 0.37
CA TRP A 26 -3.42 -15.03 -0.18
C TRP A 26 -4.67 -14.46 0.52
N LEU A 27 -5.65 -15.31 0.85
CA LEU A 27 -6.86 -14.86 1.57
C LEU A 27 -6.54 -14.26 2.96
N LEU A 28 -5.58 -14.85 3.69
CA LEU A 28 -5.18 -14.34 5.01
C LEU A 28 -4.41 -13.02 4.87
N ALA A 29 -3.52 -12.93 3.87
CA ALA A 29 -2.85 -11.68 3.53
C ALA A 29 -3.86 -10.58 3.18
N TRP A 30 -4.87 -10.89 2.36
CA TRP A 30 -5.93 -9.94 2.02
C TRP A 30 -6.70 -9.48 3.25
N MET A 31 -7.08 -10.40 4.15
CA MET A 31 -7.79 -10.07 5.38
C MET A 31 -6.95 -9.15 6.28
N GLY A 32 -5.64 -9.40 6.42
CA GLY A 32 -4.74 -8.52 7.17
C GLY A 32 -4.67 -7.11 6.59
N LEU A 33 -4.64 -6.98 5.26
CA LEU A 33 -4.69 -5.68 4.58
C LEU A 33 -6.02 -4.96 4.79
N GLU A 34 -7.15 -5.67 4.81
CA GLU A 34 -8.47 -5.08 5.07
C GLU A 34 -8.67 -4.66 6.52
N ILE A 35 -8.11 -5.41 7.47
CA ILE A 35 -8.11 -4.98 8.88
C ILE A 35 -7.36 -3.65 9.00
N ASN A 36 -6.23 -3.48 8.29
CA ASN A 36 -5.47 -2.22 8.29
C ASN A 36 -6.23 -1.04 7.68
N THR A 37 -6.93 -1.25 6.56
CA THR A 37 -7.70 -0.18 5.89
C THR A 37 -8.87 0.27 6.77
N LEU A 38 -9.60 -0.67 7.36
CA LEU A 38 -10.73 -0.37 8.24
C LEU A 38 -10.29 0.27 9.55
N ALA A 39 -9.15 -0.15 10.10
CA ALA A 39 -8.62 0.40 11.35
C ALA A 39 -8.16 1.86 11.24
N ILE A 40 -7.64 2.29 10.07
CA ILE A 40 -7.12 3.66 9.93
C ILE A 40 -8.19 4.69 9.58
N ILE A 41 -9.31 4.29 8.97
CA ILE A 41 -10.38 5.21 8.55
C ILE A 41 -10.90 6.09 9.71
N PRO A 42 -11.22 5.55 10.90
CA PRO A 42 -11.67 6.38 12.03
C PRO A 42 -10.59 7.33 12.56
N LEU A 43 -9.31 6.97 12.43
CA LEU A 43 -8.19 7.85 12.81
C LEU A 43 -8.08 9.03 11.83
N MET A 44 -8.28 8.79 10.53
CA MET A 44 -8.24 9.83 9.49
C MET A 44 -9.41 10.83 9.61
N ALA A 45 -10.61 10.34 9.91
CA ALA A 45 -11.81 11.18 10.05
C ALA A 45 -12.04 11.70 11.48
N GLN A 46 -11.02 11.66 12.36
CA GLN A 46 -11.16 12.04 13.76
C GLN A 46 -11.68 13.47 13.92
N TYR A 47 -11.10 14.41 13.19
CA TYR A 47 -11.58 15.78 13.11
C TYR A 47 -12.59 15.85 11.97
N HIS A 48 -13.86 16.12 12.28
CA HIS A 48 -14.98 16.10 11.32
C HIS A 48 -14.97 17.31 10.36
N HIS A 49 -13.78 17.73 9.94
CA HIS A 49 -13.55 18.80 8.99
C HIS A 49 -13.71 18.27 7.55
N PRO A 50 -14.30 19.04 6.61
CA PRO A 50 -14.57 18.57 5.25
C PRO A 50 -13.33 18.01 4.53
N ARG A 51 -12.14 18.62 4.72
CA ARG A 51 -10.88 18.10 4.15
C ARG A 51 -10.46 16.73 4.68
N ALA A 52 -10.69 16.46 5.97
CA ALA A 52 -10.37 15.16 6.55
C ALA A 52 -11.34 14.08 6.04
N VAL A 53 -12.62 14.44 5.89
CA VAL A 53 -13.63 13.57 5.28
C VAL A 53 -13.28 13.27 3.82
N GLU A 54 -12.93 14.27 3.02
CA GLU A 54 -12.51 14.09 1.62
C GLU A 54 -11.25 13.22 1.49
N ALA A 55 -10.25 13.43 2.35
CA ALA A 55 -9.06 12.57 2.38
C ALA A 55 -9.41 11.13 2.76
N THR A 56 -10.30 10.94 3.72
CA THR A 56 -10.74 9.61 4.16
C THR A 56 -11.53 8.89 3.08
N THR A 57 -12.42 9.58 2.36
CA THR A 57 -13.18 8.97 1.26
C THR A 57 -12.29 8.63 0.07
N LYS A 58 -11.34 9.50 -0.30
CA LYS A 58 -10.34 9.21 -1.33
C LYS A 58 -9.51 7.97 -0.98
N TYR A 59 -9.02 7.88 0.25
CA TYR A 59 -8.27 6.72 0.71
C TYR A 59 -9.12 5.44 0.73
N PHE A 60 -10.34 5.50 1.25
CA PHE A 60 -11.21 4.32 1.30
C PHE A 60 -11.47 3.77 -0.11
N LEU A 61 -11.82 4.62 -1.07
CA LEU A 61 -12.09 4.19 -2.44
C LEU A 61 -10.86 3.60 -3.12
N THR A 62 -9.68 4.22 -2.96
CA THR A 62 -8.45 3.70 -3.58
C THR A 62 -7.98 2.40 -2.94
N GLN A 63 -8.15 2.25 -1.63
CA GLN A 63 -7.75 1.03 -0.93
C GLN A 63 -8.74 -0.11 -1.13
N ALA A 64 -10.04 0.18 -1.19
CA ALA A 64 -11.07 -0.81 -1.49
C ALA A 64 -10.93 -1.34 -2.92
N THR A 65 -10.64 -0.47 -3.90
CA THR A 65 -10.33 -0.91 -5.27
C THR A 65 -9.06 -1.75 -5.31
N GLY A 66 -7.99 -1.34 -4.61
CA GLY A 66 -6.78 -2.15 -4.47
C GLY A 66 -7.04 -3.51 -3.82
N ALA A 67 -7.88 -3.57 -2.78
CA ALA A 67 -8.18 -4.83 -2.11
C ALA A 67 -9.10 -5.74 -2.95
N ALA A 68 -10.09 -5.19 -3.64
CA ALA A 68 -10.95 -5.94 -4.55
C ALA A 68 -10.16 -6.54 -5.72
N THR A 69 -9.25 -5.76 -6.32
CA THR A 69 -8.35 -6.26 -7.38
C THR A 69 -7.40 -7.35 -6.87
N LEU A 70 -6.90 -7.25 -5.64
CA LEU A 70 -6.06 -8.30 -5.02
C LEU A 70 -6.85 -9.59 -4.78
N LEU A 71 -8.08 -9.51 -4.27
CA LEU A 71 -8.94 -10.68 -4.07
C LEU A 71 -9.31 -11.32 -5.42
N PHE A 72 -9.65 -10.50 -6.42
CA PHE A 72 -9.93 -10.99 -7.77
C PHE A 72 -8.70 -11.67 -8.39
N ALA A 73 -7.51 -11.11 -8.23
CA ALA A 73 -6.29 -11.70 -8.75
C ALA A 73 -5.89 -13.00 -8.02
N SER A 74 -6.07 -13.08 -6.70
CA SER A 74 -5.80 -14.31 -5.95
C SER A 74 -6.81 -15.42 -6.25
N THR A 75 -8.10 -15.10 -6.38
CA THR A 75 -9.13 -16.07 -6.78
C THR A 75 -8.93 -16.58 -8.20
N THR A 76 -8.53 -15.72 -9.14
CA THR A 76 -8.18 -16.15 -10.51
C THR A 76 -6.92 -17.02 -10.52
N ASN A 77 -5.91 -16.72 -9.68
CA ASN A 77 -4.76 -17.61 -9.53
C ASN A 77 -5.16 -18.99 -8.99
N ALA A 78 -5.98 -19.03 -7.95
CA ALA A 78 -6.47 -20.27 -7.36
C ALA A 78 -7.34 -21.06 -8.33
N TRP A 79 -8.13 -20.39 -9.18
CA TRP A 79 -8.90 -21.04 -10.25
C TRP A 79 -8.00 -21.70 -11.29
N LEU A 80 -6.89 -21.05 -11.66
CA LEU A 80 -5.97 -21.55 -12.70
C LEU A 80 -5.01 -22.64 -12.19
N THR A 81 -4.53 -22.52 -10.95
CA THR A 81 -3.46 -23.38 -10.41
C THR A 81 -3.92 -24.30 -9.28
N GLY A 82 -5.09 -24.07 -8.71
CA GLY A 82 -5.60 -24.78 -7.52
C GLY A 82 -4.91 -24.39 -6.22
N GLN A 83 -3.97 -23.43 -6.24
CA GLN A 83 -3.11 -23.06 -5.11
C GLN A 83 -3.43 -21.64 -4.61
N TRP A 84 -3.33 -21.44 -3.30
CA TRP A 84 -3.50 -20.14 -2.64
C TRP A 84 -2.21 -19.57 -2.04
N GLU A 85 -1.09 -20.26 -2.28
CA GLU A 85 0.21 -19.89 -1.73
C GLU A 85 0.77 -18.62 -2.39
N ILE A 86 1.34 -17.72 -1.59
CA ILE A 86 1.89 -16.43 -2.05
C ILE A 86 3.12 -16.61 -2.95
N GLN A 87 3.97 -17.58 -2.62
CA GLN A 87 5.24 -17.82 -3.33
C GLN A 87 5.04 -18.48 -4.71
N GLN A 88 3.93 -19.20 -4.91
CA GLN A 88 3.68 -19.98 -6.12
C GLN A 88 2.80 -19.23 -7.13
N MET A 89 3.25 -18.06 -7.56
CA MET A 89 2.52 -17.25 -8.54
C MET A 89 3.17 -17.35 -9.92
N THR A 90 2.70 -18.29 -10.74
CA THR A 90 3.31 -18.61 -12.05
C THR A 90 2.64 -17.93 -13.23
N HIS A 91 1.34 -17.62 -13.14
CA HIS A 91 0.59 -17.09 -14.28
C HIS A 91 0.76 -15.56 -14.41
N PRO A 92 1.12 -15.02 -15.60
CA PRO A 92 1.46 -13.60 -15.78
C PRO A 92 0.26 -12.66 -15.52
N VAL A 93 -0.96 -13.10 -15.85
CA VAL A 93 -2.16 -12.25 -15.69
C VAL A 93 -2.49 -11.98 -14.21
N PRO A 94 -2.70 -12.99 -13.33
CA PRO A 94 -2.86 -12.75 -11.89
C PRO A 94 -1.68 -12.03 -11.25
N THR A 95 -0.43 -12.35 -11.62
CA THR A 95 0.75 -11.69 -11.03
C THR A 95 0.78 -10.20 -11.33
N THR A 96 0.55 -9.81 -12.59
CA THR A 96 0.49 -8.39 -12.97
C THR A 96 -0.64 -7.66 -12.25
N MET A 97 -1.83 -8.27 -12.12
CA MET A 97 -2.93 -7.68 -11.35
C MET A 97 -2.60 -7.49 -9.87
N ILE A 98 -1.95 -8.46 -9.23
CA ILE A 98 -1.51 -8.32 -7.83
C ILE A 98 -0.45 -7.23 -7.69
N ILE A 99 0.52 -7.15 -8.59
CA ILE A 99 1.54 -6.07 -8.57
C ILE A 99 0.86 -4.70 -8.72
N MET A 100 -0.12 -4.57 -9.61
CA MET A 100 -0.89 -3.34 -9.78
C MET A 100 -1.76 -3.02 -8.56
N ALA A 101 -2.38 -4.03 -7.94
CA ALA A 101 -3.17 -3.87 -6.71
C ALA A 101 -2.31 -3.40 -5.53
N LEU A 102 -1.16 -4.04 -5.30
CA LEU A 102 -0.23 -3.68 -4.25
C LEU A 102 0.38 -2.30 -4.51
N SER A 103 0.80 -2.01 -5.74
CA SER A 103 1.33 -0.69 -6.11
C SER A 103 0.32 0.45 -5.91
N LEU A 104 -0.98 0.21 -6.16
CA LEU A 104 -2.05 1.15 -5.80
C LEU A 104 -2.10 1.37 -4.28
N LYS A 105 -2.03 0.29 -3.48
CA LYS A 105 -2.10 0.37 -2.01
C LYS A 105 -0.94 1.15 -1.39
N ILE A 106 0.30 0.98 -1.88
CA ILE A 106 1.48 1.73 -1.39
C ILE A 106 1.67 3.11 -2.04
N GLY A 107 1.03 3.35 -3.20
CA GLY A 107 1.05 4.62 -3.92
C GLY A 107 2.27 4.80 -4.83
N LEU A 108 2.65 3.77 -5.59
CA LEU A 108 3.68 3.92 -6.64
C LEU A 108 3.12 4.63 -7.86
N ALA A 109 3.98 5.32 -8.61
CA ALA A 109 3.58 5.86 -9.91
C ALA A 109 3.32 4.72 -10.91
N PRO A 110 2.29 4.84 -11.78
CA PRO A 110 1.40 5.99 -11.98
C PRO A 110 0.25 6.10 -10.96
N LEU A 111 0.01 5.10 -10.12
CA LEU A 111 -1.11 4.98 -9.17
C LEU A 111 -0.93 5.78 -7.85
N HIS A 112 -0.11 6.82 -7.88
CA HIS A 112 0.35 7.57 -6.71
C HIS A 112 -0.50 8.80 -6.37
N THR A 113 -1.39 9.22 -7.28
CA THR A 113 -2.07 10.54 -7.24
C THR A 113 -2.92 10.75 -5.99
N TRP A 114 -3.39 9.68 -5.37
CA TRP A 114 -4.16 9.74 -4.13
C TRP A 114 -3.31 10.16 -2.93
N LEU A 115 -2.03 9.79 -2.87
CA LEU A 115 -1.20 9.94 -1.68
C LEU A 115 -0.96 11.42 -1.29
N PRO A 116 -0.58 12.34 -2.22
CA PRO A 116 -0.39 13.75 -1.86
C PRO A 116 -1.67 14.45 -1.41
N GLU A 117 -2.82 14.10 -1.99
CA GLU A 117 -4.10 14.70 -1.63
C GLU A 117 -4.58 14.22 -0.26
N VAL A 118 -4.48 12.91 0.00
CA VAL A 118 -4.84 12.33 1.28
C VAL A 118 -3.96 12.90 2.38
N LEU A 119 -2.63 12.90 2.22
CA LEU A 119 -1.72 13.43 3.25
C LEU A 119 -1.95 14.92 3.55
N GLN A 120 -2.38 15.72 2.57
CA GLN A 120 -2.68 17.14 2.81
C GLN A 120 -3.95 17.34 3.66
N GLY A 121 -4.91 16.42 3.58
CA GLY A 121 -6.15 16.49 4.36
C GLY A 121 -6.02 15.96 5.80
N LEU A 122 -4.92 15.28 6.12
CA LEU A 122 -4.64 14.67 7.42
C LEU A 122 -3.81 15.56 8.34
N ASP A 123 -3.82 15.24 9.64
CA ASP A 123 -2.85 15.75 10.61
C ASP A 123 -1.49 15.04 10.44
N LEU A 124 -0.44 15.60 11.05
CA LEU A 124 0.92 15.07 10.89
C LEU A 124 1.08 13.68 11.54
N THR A 125 0.35 13.40 12.62
CA THR A 125 0.39 12.12 13.34
C THR A 125 -0.22 10.99 12.52
N THR A 126 -1.43 11.17 11.98
CA THR A 126 -2.02 10.15 11.09
C THR A 126 -1.27 10.08 9.76
N GLY A 127 -0.75 11.22 9.26
CA GLY A 127 0.14 11.27 8.11
C GLY A 127 1.42 10.44 8.30
N LEU A 128 2.02 10.45 9.50
CA LEU A 128 3.16 9.61 9.83
C LEU A 128 2.79 8.12 9.75
N ILE A 129 1.70 7.70 10.37
CA ILE A 129 1.21 6.31 10.34
C ILE A 129 0.94 5.86 8.90
N MET A 130 0.30 6.71 8.11
CA MET A 130 0.02 6.48 6.69
C MET A 130 1.29 6.34 5.84
N SER A 131 2.29 7.19 6.09
CA SER A 131 3.53 7.21 5.32
C SER A 131 4.53 6.12 5.70
N THR A 132 4.35 5.46 6.84
CA THR A 132 5.26 4.43 7.36
C THR A 132 4.54 3.09 7.55
N TRP A 133 3.64 3.00 8.52
CA TRP A 133 3.00 1.76 8.94
C TRP A 133 2.15 1.11 7.85
N GLN A 134 1.33 1.90 7.15
CA GLN A 134 0.43 1.39 6.10
C GLN A 134 1.18 0.83 4.88
N LYS A 135 2.48 1.12 4.75
CA LYS A 135 3.30 0.62 3.63
C LYS A 135 3.92 -0.74 3.93
N LEU A 136 4.09 -1.11 5.21
CA LEU A 136 4.79 -2.33 5.61
C LEU A 136 4.12 -3.60 5.08
N GLY A 137 2.81 -3.74 5.28
CA GLY A 137 2.06 -4.93 4.85
C GLY A 137 2.13 -5.17 3.33
N PRO A 138 1.68 -4.22 2.49
CA PRO A 138 1.73 -4.41 1.04
C PRO A 138 3.15 -4.54 0.49
N PHE A 139 4.13 -3.83 1.09
CA PHE A 139 5.53 -3.96 0.69
C PHE A 139 6.07 -5.36 1.00
N ALA A 140 5.76 -5.95 2.16
CA ALA A 140 6.16 -7.30 2.48
C ALA A 140 5.58 -8.35 1.52
N LEU A 141 4.34 -8.18 1.06
CA LEU A 141 3.77 -9.07 0.03
C LEU A 141 4.52 -8.96 -1.30
N LEU A 142 4.98 -7.76 -1.69
CA LEU A 142 5.85 -7.61 -2.87
C LEU A 142 7.19 -8.34 -2.70
N LEU A 143 7.74 -8.38 -1.47
CA LEU A 143 8.96 -9.15 -1.18
C LEU A 143 8.74 -10.66 -1.32
N GLN A 144 7.65 -11.17 -0.74
CA GLN A 144 7.34 -12.61 -0.74
C GLN A 144 7.06 -13.16 -2.16
N MET A 145 6.67 -12.32 -3.11
CA MET A 145 6.43 -12.67 -4.51
C MET A 145 7.70 -12.71 -5.39
N GLN A 146 8.90 -12.59 -4.80
CA GLN A 146 10.18 -12.47 -5.52
C GLN A 146 10.28 -13.47 -6.68
N SER A 147 10.31 -12.93 -7.91
CA SER A 147 10.50 -13.56 -9.24
C SER A 147 9.34 -13.49 -10.26
N ALA A 148 8.16 -12.96 -9.92
CA ALA A 148 7.01 -13.05 -10.84
C ALA A 148 7.08 -12.15 -12.10
N HIS A 149 7.67 -10.95 -12.05
CA HIS A 149 7.78 -10.07 -13.24
C HIS A 149 8.74 -8.85 -13.01
N PRO A 150 10.06 -9.00 -13.18
CA PRO A 150 11.02 -7.95 -12.82
C PRO A 150 10.86 -6.67 -13.66
N THR A 151 10.44 -6.79 -14.92
CA THR A 151 10.29 -5.65 -15.82
C THR A 151 9.26 -4.63 -15.34
N ILE A 152 8.11 -5.09 -14.84
CA ILE A 152 7.03 -4.21 -14.37
C ILE A 152 7.47 -3.47 -13.10
N LEU A 153 8.10 -4.18 -12.17
CA LEU A 153 8.60 -3.58 -10.93
C LEU A 153 9.70 -2.54 -11.21
N ILE A 154 10.58 -2.79 -12.17
CA ILE A 154 11.58 -1.80 -12.61
C ILE A 154 10.89 -0.55 -13.19
N ILE A 155 9.90 -0.73 -14.07
CA ILE A 155 9.16 0.41 -14.66
C ILE A 155 8.44 1.23 -13.57
N LEU A 156 7.74 0.56 -12.65
CA LEU A 156 7.08 1.23 -11.51
C LEU A 156 8.10 1.94 -10.62
N GLY A 157 9.26 1.32 -10.37
CA GLY A 157 10.35 1.90 -9.59
C GLY A 157 10.95 3.17 -10.21
N LEU A 158 11.28 3.12 -11.51
CA LEU A 158 11.82 4.28 -12.24
C LEU A 158 10.79 5.41 -12.38
N THR A 159 9.54 5.08 -12.69
CA THR A 159 8.49 6.10 -12.81
C THR A 159 8.19 6.75 -11.46
N SER A 160 8.20 6.00 -10.36
CA SER A 160 7.97 6.56 -9.03
C SER A 160 9.12 7.45 -8.54
N THR A 161 10.38 7.11 -8.83
CA THR A 161 11.51 8.01 -8.50
C THR A 161 11.44 9.32 -9.29
N LEU A 162 11.15 9.26 -10.60
CA LEU A 162 11.02 10.45 -11.45
C LEU A 162 9.84 11.33 -11.03
N VAL A 163 8.66 10.73 -10.83
CA VAL A 163 7.44 11.47 -10.46
C VAL A 163 7.53 12.02 -9.03
N GLY A 164 8.13 11.26 -8.10
CA GLY A 164 8.40 11.75 -6.75
C GLY A 164 9.35 12.95 -6.76
N GLY A 165 10.41 12.90 -7.57
CA GLY A 165 11.35 14.01 -7.74
C GLY A 165 10.69 15.26 -8.31
N TRP A 166 10.08 15.17 -9.49
CA TRP A 166 9.44 16.31 -10.15
C TRP A 166 8.22 16.84 -9.39
N GLY A 167 7.39 15.94 -8.86
CA GLY A 167 6.18 16.30 -8.13
C GLY A 167 6.48 17.05 -6.84
N GLY A 168 7.59 16.73 -6.17
CA GLY A 168 8.02 17.39 -4.93
C GLY A 168 8.56 18.81 -5.11
N LEU A 169 9.21 19.12 -6.23
CA LEU A 169 9.83 20.43 -6.47
C LEU A 169 8.83 21.59 -6.51
N ASN A 170 7.61 21.33 -6.97
CA ASN A 170 6.57 22.36 -7.15
C ASN A 170 5.55 22.39 -5.99
N GLN A 171 5.92 21.91 -4.80
CA GLN A 171 5.04 21.93 -3.63
C GLN A 171 5.56 22.89 -2.57
N THR A 172 4.67 23.75 -2.07
CA THR A 172 4.93 24.61 -0.89
C THR A 172 4.45 23.96 0.40
N GLN A 173 3.58 22.95 0.31
CA GLN A 173 2.96 22.30 1.45
C GLN A 173 3.82 21.12 1.95
N LEU A 174 4.29 21.19 3.19
CA LEU A 174 5.15 20.16 3.80
C LEU A 174 4.57 18.74 3.67
N ARG A 175 3.26 18.56 3.88
CA ARG A 175 2.60 17.25 3.80
C ARG A 175 2.64 16.64 2.39
N LYS A 176 2.55 17.48 1.35
CA LYS A 176 2.70 17.03 -0.05
C LYS A 176 4.15 16.73 -0.38
N ILE A 177 5.11 17.51 0.12
CA ILE A 177 6.54 17.22 -0.03
C ILE A 177 6.86 15.85 0.57
N LEU A 178 6.35 15.55 1.77
CA LEU A 178 6.50 14.23 2.40
C LEU A 178 5.83 13.10 1.61
N ALA A 179 4.69 13.37 0.96
CA ALA A 179 4.05 12.40 0.09
C ALA A 179 4.95 12.04 -1.10
N TYR A 180 5.47 13.04 -1.81
CA TYR A 180 6.34 12.83 -2.96
C TYR A 180 7.69 12.23 -2.59
N SER A 181 8.26 12.59 -1.44
CA SER A 181 9.46 11.92 -0.94
C SER A 181 9.20 10.45 -0.66
N SER A 182 8.04 10.09 -0.07
CA SER A 182 7.65 8.70 0.14
C SER A 182 7.51 7.92 -1.17
N ILE A 183 6.92 8.53 -2.21
CA ILE A 183 6.81 7.92 -3.55
C ILE A 183 8.19 7.64 -4.14
N ALA A 184 9.10 8.61 -4.05
CA ALA A 184 10.46 8.45 -4.56
C ALA A 184 11.25 7.36 -3.81
N HIS A 185 11.17 7.32 -2.47
CA HIS A 185 11.89 6.31 -1.67
C HIS A 185 11.35 4.91 -1.91
N LEU A 186 10.03 4.73 -2.04
CA LEU A 186 9.46 3.44 -2.44
C LEU A 186 9.96 2.98 -3.81
N GLY A 187 10.10 3.91 -4.76
CA GLY A 187 10.68 3.62 -6.07
C GLY A 187 12.10 3.05 -5.98
N TRP A 188 12.95 3.70 -5.19
CA TRP A 188 14.31 3.21 -4.93
C TRP A 188 14.34 1.83 -4.28
N MET A 189 13.50 1.61 -3.26
CA MET A 189 13.43 0.30 -2.59
C MET A 189 13.03 -0.80 -3.57
N ILE A 190 12.03 -0.56 -4.42
CA ILE A 190 11.57 -1.55 -5.42
C ILE A 190 12.63 -1.85 -6.47
N LEU A 191 13.37 -0.83 -6.94
CA LEU A 191 14.45 -1.04 -7.89
C LEU A 191 15.53 -1.96 -7.32
N VAL A 192 16.03 -1.64 -6.12
CA VAL A 192 17.10 -2.41 -5.49
C VAL A 192 16.67 -3.87 -5.24
N LEU A 193 15.41 -4.09 -4.84
CA LEU A 193 14.88 -5.44 -4.63
C LEU A 193 14.95 -6.35 -5.86
N GLN A 194 14.90 -5.79 -7.08
CA GLN A 194 15.00 -6.59 -8.30
C GLN A 194 16.45 -7.02 -8.60
N PHE A 195 17.44 -6.27 -8.13
CA PHE A 195 18.85 -6.50 -8.46
C PHE A 195 19.64 -7.19 -7.34
N SER A 196 19.24 -7.01 -6.08
CA SER A 196 19.87 -7.63 -4.92
C SER A 196 18.82 -8.30 -4.04
N PRO A 197 18.27 -9.46 -4.46
CA PRO A 197 17.28 -10.17 -3.68
C PRO A 197 17.82 -10.69 -2.34
N SER A 198 19.13 -10.79 -2.15
CA SER A 198 19.75 -11.18 -0.87
C SER A 198 19.58 -10.17 0.27
N LEU A 199 18.95 -9.01 0.02
CA LEU A 199 18.59 -8.04 1.06
C LEU A 199 17.28 -8.38 1.78
N THR A 200 16.58 -9.43 1.34
CA THR A 200 15.44 -10.05 2.03
C THR A 200 15.89 -11.33 2.71
#